data_AF-A0AAV6BKU1-F1
#
_entry.id   AF-A0AAV6BKU1-F1
#
_cell.length_a   1.000
_cell.length_b   1.000
_cell.length_c   1.000
_cell.angle_alpha   90.00
_cell.angle_beta   90.00
_cell.angle_gamma   90.00
#
_symmetry.space_group_name_H-M   'P 1'
#
loop_
_entity.id
_entity.type
_entity.pdbx_description
1 polymer ?
#
loop_
_entity_poly.entity_id
_entity_poly.type
_entity_poly.pdbx_seq_one_letter_code
_entity_poly.pdbx_strand_id
1 'polypeptide(L)'
;GQRGGDLGTFARGDMVGEFEEVAFALKPNEISQPVRSRYGWHLIQVLEHFPKSDSLPEHIHARHILLQAKISPADEERARKRALGVRDSILKGADFATMAKRYSMDTATKDSGGFLGDVPVTTLPPTFQEPLTGLGEGEVSVPLKGEAGYYVFKLAGRVPEREYKFEEIRDDLKEVVRQQKLRDAYDRWLERIRKNVNIEVKD
;
A
#
# COMPACT_ATOMS: atom_id res chain seq x y z
N GLY A 1 7.34 -4.50 -23.38
CA GLY A 1 6.06 -5.14 -23.78
C GLY A 1 4.92 -4.13 -23.74
N GLN A 2 3.69 -4.52 -24.11
CA GLN A 2 2.52 -3.61 -24.16
C GLN A 2 2.17 -2.92 -22.83
N ARG A 3 2.70 -3.40 -21.69
CA ARG A 3 2.57 -2.77 -20.36
C ARG A 3 3.82 -2.02 -19.90
N GLY A 4 4.68 -1.58 -20.82
CA GLY A 4 5.88 -0.81 -20.45
C GLY A 4 6.96 -1.58 -19.68
N GLY A 5 6.80 -2.90 -19.47
CA GLY A 5 7.72 -3.70 -18.66
C GLY A 5 7.22 -4.02 -17.26
N ASP A 6 6.02 -3.56 -16.88
CA ASP A 6 5.39 -3.90 -15.61
C ASP A 6 5.03 -5.40 -15.53
N LEU A 7 5.52 -6.04 -14.48
CA LEU A 7 5.33 -7.47 -14.18
C LEU A 7 4.19 -7.72 -13.19
N GLY A 8 3.58 -6.67 -12.63
CA GLY A 8 2.62 -6.77 -11.53
C GLY A 8 3.26 -7.23 -10.22
N THR A 9 2.41 -7.50 -9.23
CA THR A 9 2.85 -8.03 -7.92
C THR A 9 3.13 -9.53 -8.04
N PHE A 10 4.27 -9.97 -7.50
CA PHE A 10 4.62 -11.38 -7.42
C PHE A 10 5.20 -11.71 -6.04
N ALA A 11 4.99 -12.94 -5.59
CA ALA A 11 5.52 -13.47 -4.35
C ALA A 11 6.82 -14.25 -4.59
N ARG A 12 7.49 -14.61 -3.48
CA ARG A 12 8.65 -15.49 -3.55
C ARG A 12 8.24 -16.86 -4.12
N GLY A 13 8.95 -17.31 -5.14
CA GLY A 13 8.73 -18.53 -5.91
C GLY A 13 7.96 -18.35 -7.21
N ASP A 14 7.46 -17.14 -7.51
CA ASP A 14 6.74 -16.85 -8.77
C ASP A 14 7.68 -16.53 -9.93
N MET A 15 8.91 -16.12 -9.62
CA MET A 15 9.94 -15.74 -10.60
C MET A 15 11.15 -16.68 -10.53
N VAL A 16 12.05 -16.59 -11.51
CA VAL A 16 13.33 -17.32 -11.46
C VAL A 16 14.21 -16.76 -10.35
N GLY A 17 14.93 -17.64 -9.64
CA GLY A 17 15.64 -17.31 -8.40
C GLY A 17 16.59 -16.13 -8.55
N GLU A 18 17.34 -16.04 -9.65
CA GLU A 18 18.31 -14.96 -9.88
C GLU A 18 17.62 -13.60 -10.03
N PHE A 19 16.43 -13.59 -10.63
CA PHE A 19 15.62 -12.38 -10.76
C PHE A 19 15.00 -11.99 -9.42
N GLU A 20 14.40 -12.97 -8.76
CA GLU A 20 13.68 -12.79 -7.51
C GLU A 20 14.59 -12.27 -6.38
N GLU A 21 15.76 -12.88 -6.22
CA GLU A 21 16.68 -12.57 -5.14
C GLU A 21 17.10 -11.09 -5.18
N VAL A 22 17.34 -10.57 -6.39
CA VAL A 22 17.63 -9.16 -6.61
C VAL A 22 16.39 -8.31 -6.39
N ALA A 23 15.23 -8.68 -6.97
CA ALA A 23 14.00 -7.92 -6.82
C ALA A 23 13.61 -7.73 -5.34
N PHE A 24 13.69 -8.78 -4.53
CA PHE A 24 13.34 -8.67 -3.10
C PHE A 24 14.40 -7.96 -2.24
N ALA A 25 15.61 -7.73 -2.75
CA ALA A 25 16.67 -7.01 -2.04
C ALA A 25 16.66 -5.49 -2.30
N LEU A 26 16.07 -5.04 -3.42
CA LEU A 26 16.01 -3.63 -3.79
C LEU A 26 15.02 -2.85 -2.92
N LYS A 27 15.33 -1.57 -2.68
CA LYS A 27 14.37 -0.63 -2.09
C LYS A 27 13.34 -0.19 -3.14
N PRO A 28 12.14 0.25 -2.72
CA PRO A 28 11.18 0.87 -3.64
C PRO A 28 11.83 2.02 -4.44
N ASN A 29 11.54 2.03 -5.74
CA ASN A 29 12.07 2.87 -6.80
C ASN A 29 13.58 2.72 -7.12
N GLU A 30 14.27 1.77 -6.51
CA GLU A 30 15.66 1.45 -6.84
C GLU A 30 15.74 0.59 -8.11
N ILE A 31 16.72 0.87 -8.99
CA ILE A 31 16.98 0.09 -10.20
C ILE A 31 18.20 -0.81 -9.96
N SER A 32 18.09 -2.09 -10.29
CA SER A 32 19.17 -3.06 -10.14
C SER A 32 20.34 -2.83 -11.09
N GLN A 33 21.48 -3.43 -10.78
CA GLN A 33 22.47 -3.76 -11.82
C GLN A 33 21.89 -4.80 -12.79
N PRO A 34 22.45 -4.97 -14.01
CA PRO A 34 22.01 -6.00 -14.94
C PRO A 34 22.06 -7.41 -14.32
N VAL A 35 20.92 -8.07 -14.27
CA VAL A 35 20.76 -9.41 -13.71
C VAL A 35 20.69 -10.42 -14.84
N ARG A 36 21.51 -11.47 -14.80
CA ARG A 36 21.44 -12.56 -15.78
C ARG A 36 20.57 -13.68 -15.26
N SER A 37 19.59 -14.10 -16.05
CA SER A 37 18.84 -15.34 -15.81
C SER A 37 18.86 -16.22 -17.04
N ARG A 38 18.25 -17.41 -16.96
CA ARG A 38 18.07 -18.32 -18.11
C ARG A 38 17.32 -17.69 -19.30
N TYR A 39 16.63 -16.57 -19.07
CA TYR A 39 15.88 -15.85 -20.10
C TYR A 39 16.62 -14.63 -20.68
N GLY A 40 17.88 -14.41 -20.28
CA GLY A 40 18.70 -13.29 -20.75
C GLY A 40 19.04 -12.31 -19.65
N TRP A 41 19.23 -11.04 -20.03
CA TRP A 41 19.60 -9.95 -19.13
C TRP A 41 18.40 -9.11 -18.76
N HIS A 42 18.30 -8.73 -17.48
CA HIS A 42 17.17 -8.01 -16.90
C HIS A 42 17.68 -6.78 -16.15
N LEU A 43 16.95 -5.67 -16.26
CA LEU A 43 17.03 -4.55 -15.33
C LEU A 43 15.72 -4.54 -14.54
N ILE A 44 15.82 -4.43 -13.23
CA ILE A 44 14.69 -4.59 -12.32
C ILE A 44 14.49 -3.27 -11.59
N GLN A 45 13.26 -2.76 -11.57
CA GLN A 45 12.84 -1.67 -10.70
C GLN A 45 11.69 -2.18 -9.83
N VAL A 46 11.83 -2.06 -8.52
CA VAL A 46 10.75 -2.39 -7.59
C VAL A 46 9.93 -1.14 -7.35
N LEU A 47 8.62 -1.20 -7.55
CA LEU A 47 7.74 -0.05 -7.25
C LEU A 47 7.33 -0.05 -5.77
N GLU A 48 7.05 -1.22 -5.21
CA GLU A 48 6.52 -1.37 -3.85
C GLU A 48 6.84 -2.77 -3.29
N HIS A 49 6.93 -2.89 -1.95
CA HIS A 49 7.02 -4.16 -1.23
C HIS A 49 5.77 -4.36 -0.39
N PHE A 50 5.16 -5.54 -0.50
CA PHE A 50 4.05 -5.93 0.36
C PHE A 50 4.55 -6.91 1.42
N PRO A 51 4.41 -6.62 2.72
CA PRO A 51 4.79 -7.56 3.76
C PRO A 51 3.93 -8.82 3.64
N LYS A 52 4.56 -9.98 3.83
CA LYS A 52 3.83 -11.23 4.02
C LYS A 52 3.16 -11.16 5.39
N SER A 53 1.88 -10.81 5.41
CA SER A 53 1.10 -10.68 6.64
C SER A 53 0.13 -11.84 6.75
N ASP A 54 0.21 -12.58 7.87
CA ASP A 54 -0.80 -13.57 8.26
C ASP A 54 -2.05 -12.89 8.85
N SER A 55 -2.04 -11.56 8.95
CA SER A 55 -3.15 -10.71 9.37
C SER A 55 -3.60 -9.74 8.28
N LEU A 56 -4.90 -9.44 8.29
CA LEU A 56 -5.46 -8.26 7.66
C LEU A 56 -5.07 -7.04 8.48
N PRO A 57 -4.45 -6.00 7.89
CA PRO A 57 -4.10 -4.80 8.61
C PRO A 57 -5.35 -4.08 9.10
N GLU A 58 -5.18 -3.26 10.14
CA GLU A 58 -6.21 -2.33 10.59
C GLU A 58 -6.64 -1.41 9.45
N HIS A 59 -7.94 -1.30 9.22
CA HIS A 59 -8.53 -0.33 8.29
C HIS A 59 -9.33 0.72 9.05
N ILE A 60 -9.31 1.94 8.54
CA ILE A 60 -10.20 3.01 8.99
C ILE A 60 -11.15 3.42 7.86
N HIS A 61 -12.38 3.78 8.25
CA HIS A 61 -13.32 4.48 7.38
C HIS A 61 -13.28 5.95 7.71
N ALA A 62 -12.84 6.79 6.79
CA ALA A 62 -12.65 8.19 7.10
C ALA A 62 -13.16 9.12 5.99
N ARG A 63 -13.40 10.37 6.37
CA ARG A 63 -13.56 11.50 5.46
C ARG A 63 -12.52 12.56 5.76
N HIS A 64 -12.12 13.32 4.75
CA HIS A 64 -11.22 14.46 4.95
C HIS A 64 -11.65 15.72 4.21
N ILE A 65 -11.12 16.86 4.67
CA ILE A 65 -11.22 18.16 3.99
C ILE A 65 -9.80 18.70 3.91
N LEU A 66 -9.31 18.94 2.69
CA LEU A 66 -8.01 19.56 2.45
C LEU A 66 -8.16 21.07 2.29
N LEU A 67 -7.46 21.83 3.12
CA LEU A 67 -7.24 23.26 2.95
C LEU A 67 -5.79 23.44 2.50
N GLN A 68 -5.60 23.65 1.20
CA GLN A 68 -4.27 23.74 0.62
C GLN A 68 -3.53 24.97 1.15
N ALA A 69 -2.27 24.79 1.53
CA ALA A 69 -1.36 25.88 1.83
C ALA A 69 -0.37 26.03 0.67
N LYS A 70 -0.14 27.27 0.24
CA LYS A 70 0.98 27.58 -0.65
C LYS A 70 2.25 27.76 0.18
N ILE A 71 3.40 27.93 -0.48
CA ILE A 71 4.74 27.85 0.13
C ILE A 71 4.99 28.93 1.21
N SER A 72 4.24 30.04 1.26
CA SER A 72 4.54 31.11 2.23
C SER A 72 3.99 30.83 3.64
N PRO A 73 4.69 31.24 4.72
CA PRO A 73 4.19 31.11 6.10
C PRO A 73 2.83 31.78 6.33
N ALA A 74 2.57 32.89 5.63
CA ALA A 74 1.28 33.57 5.68
C ALA A 74 0.17 32.72 5.05
N ASP A 75 0.46 31.92 4.02
CA ASP A 75 -0.51 31.02 3.40
C ASP A 75 -0.80 29.82 4.31
N GLU A 76 0.23 29.26 4.96
CA GLU A 76 0.06 28.20 5.94
C GLU A 76 -0.87 28.63 7.07
N GLU A 77 -0.66 29.81 7.66
CA GLU A 77 -1.49 30.28 8.77
C GLU A 77 -2.94 30.53 8.32
N ARG A 78 -3.15 31.02 7.09
CA ARG A 78 -4.51 31.18 6.55
C ARG A 78 -5.20 29.84 6.32
N ALA A 79 -4.48 28.84 5.79
CA ALA A 79 -5.01 27.49 5.62
C ALA A 79 -5.36 26.86 6.98
N ARG A 80 -4.48 26.99 7.97
CA ARG A 80 -4.70 26.50 9.35
C ARG A 80 -5.95 27.14 9.98
N LYS A 81 -6.06 28.47 9.95
CA LYS A 81 -7.24 29.19 10.49
C LYS A 81 -8.53 28.78 9.77
N ARG A 82 -8.48 28.57 8.46
CA ARG A 82 -9.65 28.12 7.69
C ARG A 82 -10.04 26.69 8.07
N ALA A 83 -9.07 25.79 8.22
CA ALA A 83 -9.31 24.43 8.69
C ALA A 83 -9.93 24.41 10.09
N LEU A 84 -9.44 25.25 11.01
CA LEU A 84 -10.04 25.44 12.35
C LEU A 84 -11.51 25.89 12.24
N GLY A 85 -11.81 26.93 11.46
CA GLY A 85 -13.19 27.41 11.31
C GLY A 85 -14.14 26.37 10.68
N VAL A 86 -13.63 25.57 9.73
CA VAL A 86 -14.39 24.45 9.14
C VAL A 86 -14.69 23.39 10.20
N ARG A 87 -13.68 22.97 10.97
CA ARG A 87 -13.83 22.03 12.07
C ARG A 87 -14.85 22.52 13.11
N ASP A 88 -14.72 23.76 13.56
CA ASP A 88 -15.62 24.34 14.57
C ASP A 88 -17.07 24.36 14.09
N SER A 89 -17.29 24.60 12.80
CA SER A 89 -18.63 24.53 12.21
C SER A 89 -19.18 23.11 12.22
N ILE A 90 -18.34 22.11 11.92
CA ILE A 90 -18.73 20.69 11.96
C ILE A 90 -19.06 20.27 13.39
N LEU A 91 -18.26 20.68 14.38
CA LEU A 91 -18.52 20.40 15.79
C LEU A 91 -19.81 21.05 16.30
N LYS A 92 -20.25 22.16 15.68
CA LYS A 92 -21.54 22.81 15.95
C LYS A 92 -22.71 22.21 15.17
N GLY A 93 -22.49 21.12 14.44
CA GLY A 93 -23.54 20.37 13.74
C GLY A 93 -23.61 20.58 12.23
N ALA A 94 -22.66 21.29 11.61
CA ALA A 94 -22.59 21.32 10.15
C ALA A 94 -22.26 19.94 9.57
N ASP A 95 -22.93 19.54 8.50
CA ASP A 95 -22.66 18.26 7.83
C ASP A 95 -21.27 18.25 7.19
N PHE A 96 -20.47 17.22 7.50
CA PHE A 96 -19.10 17.09 7.04
C PHE A 96 -19.01 17.03 5.51
N ALA A 97 -19.89 16.26 4.85
CA ALA A 97 -19.84 16.10 3.40
C ALA A 97 -20.13 17.42 2.67
N THR A 98 -21.06 18.21 3.20
CA THR A 98 -21.36 19.56 2.72
C THR A 98 -20.16 20.50 2.90
N MET A 99 -19.49 20.43 4.05
CA MET A 99 -18.28 21.22 4.31
C MET A 99 -17.13 20.79 3.40
N ALA A 100 -16.97 19.50 3.12
CA ALA A 100 -15.98 18.98 2.17
C ALA A 100 -16.25 19.50 0.76
N LYS A 101 -17.47 19.35 0.25
CA LYS A 101 -17.90 19.90 -1.06
C LYS A 101 -17.66 21.40 -1.19
N ARG A 102 -17.82 22.15 -0.10
CA ARG A 102 -17.65 23.61 -0.11
C ARG A 102 -16.19 24.05 -0.01
N TYR A 103 -15.42 23.42 0.88
CA TYR A 103 -14.13 23.95 1.30
C TYR A 103 -12.93 23.09 0.91
N SER A 104 -13.11 21.79 0.66
CA SER A 104 -12.00 20.92 0.27
C SER A 104 -11.40 21.37 -1.04
N MET A 105 -10.07 21.31 -1.10
CA MET A 105 -9.25 21.50 -2.29
C MET A 105 -8.74 20.18 -2.85
N ASP A 106 -9.07 19.05 -2.23
CA ASP A 106 -8.83 17.73 -2.81
C ASP A 106 -9.92 17.40 -3.84
N THR A 107 -9.60 17.52 -5.12
CA THR A 107 -10.53 17.27 -6.22
C THR A 107 -10.93 15.80 -6.35
N ALA A 108 -10.15 14.86 -5.80
CA ALA A 108 -10.47 13.43 -5.91
C ALA A 108 -11.66 13.04 -5.02
N THR A 109 -11.81 13.67 -3.85
CA THR A 109 -12.79 13.25 -2.84
C THR A 109 -13.83 14.31 -2.50
N LYS A 110 -13.58 15.58 -2.85
CA LYS A 110 -14.47 16.72 -2.56
C LYS A 110 -15.93 16.46 -2.94
N ASP A 111 -16.17 16.01 -4.17
CA ASP A 111 -17.53 15.79 -4.68
C ASP A 111 -18.21 14.57 -4.03
N SER A 112 -17.40 13.64 -3.50
CA SER A 112 -17.83 12.52 -2.67
C SER A 112 -17.89 12.86 -1.18
N GLY A 113 -17.93 14.15 -0.82
CA GLY A 113 -18.03 14.60 0.57
C GLY A 113 -16.78 14.31 1.40
N GLY A 114 -15.63 14.21 0.76
CA GLY A 114 -14.33 13.91 1.38
C GLY A 114 -14.12 12.43 1.66
N PHE A 115 -14.95 11.52 1.14
CA PHE A 115 -14.88 10.09 1.43
C PHE A 115 -13.58 9.44 0.96
N LEU A 116 -12.88 8.79 1.88
CA LEU A 116 -11.63 8.06 1.61
C LEU A 116 -11.83 6.55 1.37
N GLY A 117 -13.00 6.01 1.73
CA GLY A 117 -13.22 4.56 1.69
C GLY A 117 -12.61 3.84 2.89
N ASP A 118 -12.39 2.54 2.71
CA ASP A 118 -11.58 1.67 3.56
C ASP A 118 -10.09 1.96 3.31
N VAL A 119 -9.42 2.54 4.29
CA VAL A 119 -7.99 2.87 4.17
C VAL A 119 -7.20 2.03 5.17
N PRO A 120 -6.25 1.20 4.72
CA PRO A 120 -5.34 0.51 5.63
C PRO A 120 -4.50 1.56 6.38
N VAL A 121 -4.40 1.44 7.70
CA VAL A 121 -3.62 2.39 8.51
C VAL A 121 -2.16 2.42 8.05
N THR A 122 -1.64 1.27 7.61
CA THR A 122 -0.27 1.11 7.11
C THR A 122 0.02 1.91 5.84
N THR A 123 -1.00 2.27 5.05
CA THR A 123 -0.82 3.06 3.81
C THR A 123 -0.96 4.57 4.05
N LEU A 124 -1.37 4.99 5.26
CA LEU A 124 -1.45 6.41 5.60
C LEU A 124 -0.04 6.99 5.75
N PRO A 125 0.18 8.25 5.33
CA PRO A 125 1.38 8.99 5.68
C PRO A 125 1.63 8.97 7.19
N PRO A 126 2.88 8.81 7.66
CA PRO A 126 3.19 8.72 9.10
C PRO A 126 2.65 9.90 9.92
N THR A 127 2.57 11.09 9.32
CA THR A 127 2.01 12.31 9.96
C THR A 127 0.52 12.19 10.32
N PHE A 128 -0.19 11.23 9.73
CA PHE A 128 -1.62 11.01 9.98
C PHE A 128 -1.93 9.72 10.72
N GLN A 129 -0.98 8.78 10.83
CA GLN A 129 -1.23 7.49 11.48
C GLN A 129 -1.65 7.68 12.94
N GLU A 130 -0.76 8.19 13.81
CA GLU A 130 -1.08 8.36 15.24
C GLU A 130 -2.31 9.23 15.50
N PRO A 131 -2.47 10.41 14.85
CA PRO A 131 -3.65 11.23 15.09
C PRO A 131 -4.95 10.54 14.69
N LEU A 132 -4.97 9.73 13.63
CA LEU A 132 -6.20 9.08 13.15
C LEU A 132 -6.51 7.79 13.89
N THR A 133 -5.50 7.03 14.32
CA THR A 133 -5.73 5.84 15.15
C THR A 133 -6.19 6.22 16.56
N GLY A 134 -5.82 7.41 17.04
CA GLY A 134 -6.29 7.96 18.31
C GLY A 134 -7.72 8.53 18.31
N LEU A 135 -8.39 8.67 17.15
CA LEU A 135 -9.76 9.19 17.10
C LEU A 135 -10.79 8.13 17.48
N GLY A 136 -11.82 8.57 18.20
CA GLY A 136 -13.04 7.81 18.38
C GLY A 136 -13.93 7.79 17.12
N GLU A 137 -14.82 6.81 17.05
CA GLU A 137 -15.83 6.77 15.98
C GLU A 137 -16.72 8.02 16.02
N GLY A 138 -16.92 8.66 14.86
CA GLY A 138 -17.64 9.91 14.71
C GLY A 138 -16.82 11.16 15.03
N GLU A 139 -15.64 11.03 15.63
CA GLU A 139 -14.81 12.16 16.06
C GLU A 139 -14.20 12.92 14.87
N VAL A 140 -14.02 14.23 15.06
CA VAL A 140 -13.41 15.15 14.09
C VAL A 140 -12.06 15.62 14.60
N SER A 141 -11.01 15.32 13.84
CA SER A 141 -9.63 15.67 14.18
C SER A 141 -9.46 17.18 14.33
N VAL A 142 -8.44 17.60 15.07
CA VAL A 142 -7.85 18.94 14.88
C VAL A 142 -7.25 19.06 13.47
N PRO A 143 -7.02 20.27 12.93
CA PRO A 143 -6.31 20.43 11.67
C PRO A 143 -4.91 19.84 11.74
N LEU A 144 -4.64 18.81 10.94
CA LEU A 144 -3.36 18.12 10.85
C LEU A 144 -2.57 18.69 9.66
N LYS A 145 -1.29 19.02 9.87
CA LYS A 145 -0.41 19.48 8.79
C LYS A 145 0.04 18.28 7.96
N GLY A 146 -0.16 18.35 6.65
CA GLY A 146 0.42 17.44 5.66
C GLY A 146 1.14 18.22 4.57
N GLU A 147 1.60 17.51 3.54
CA GLU A 147 2.41 18.12 2.47
C GLU A 147 1.65 19.20 1.68
N ALA A 148 0.38 18.94 1.34
CA ALA A 148 -0.41 19.89 0.55
C ALA A 148 -1.01 21.04 1.38
N GLY A 149 -1.01 20.96 2.72
CA GLY A 149 -1.67 21.93 3.58
C GLY A 149 -2.23 21.32 4.85
N TYR A 150 -3.41 21.77 5.25
CA TYR A 150 -4.07 21.31 6.48
C TYR A 150 -5.26 20.43 6.18
N TYR A 151 -5.37 19.34 6.91
CA TYR A 151 -6.43 18.34 6.76
C TYR A 151 -7.28 18.30 8.02
N VAL A 152 -8.60 18.27 7.85
CA VAL A 152 -9.54 17.92 8.92
C VAL A 152 -10.14 16.58 8.56
N PHE A 153 -10.04 15.61 9.46
CA PHE A 153 -10.57 14.27 9.27
C PHE A 153 -11.81 14.04 10.14
N LYS A 154 -12.69 13.17 9.69
CA LYS A 154 -13.72 12.55 10.51
C LYS A 154 -13.61 11.03 10.39
N LEU A 155 -13.47 10.36 11.53
CA LEU A 155 -13.48 8.90 11.57
C LEU A 155 -14.93 8.41 11.58
N ALA A 156 -15.31 7.58 10.63
CA ALA A 156 -16.63 6.96 10.54
C ALA A 156 -16.67 5.57 11.18
N GLY A 157 -15.53 4.89 11.26
CA GLY A 157 -15.43 3.54 11.83
C GLY A 157 -14.03 2.97 11.65
N ARG A 158 -13.81 1.78 12.21
CA ARG A 158 -12.56 1.02 12.11
C ARG A 158 -12.81 -0.47 12.03
N VAL A 159 -11.96 -1.17 11.30
CA VAL A 159 -11.85 -2.63 11.32
C VAL A 159 -10.50 -2.95 11.93
N PRO A 160 -10.43 -3.57 13.12
CA PRO A 160 -9.17 -3.87 13.78
C PRO A 160 -8.35 -4.86 12.96
N GLU A 161 -7.04 -4.83 13.17
CA GLU A 161 -6.16 -5.89 12.69
C GLU A 161 -6.65 -7.24 13.21
N ARG A 162 -6.66 -8.24 12.31
CA ARG A 162 -7.06 -9.61 12.66
C ARG A 162 -6.35 -10.61 11.78
N GLU A 163 -6.15 -11.81 12.29
CA GLU A 163 -5.67 -12.93 11.48
C GLU A 163 -6.70 -13.33 10.40
N TYR A 164 -6.20 -13.84 9.28
CA TYR A 164 -7.03 -14.52 8.31
C TYR A 164 -7.57 -15.82 8.92
N LYS A 165 -8.86 -16.08 8.72
CA LYS A 165 -9.41 -17.42 9.02
C LYS A 165 -8.95 -18.38 7.93
N PHE A 166 -8.70 -19.63 8.32
CA PHE A 166 -8.30 -20.67 7.36
C PHE A 166 -9.26 -20.76 6.17
N GLU A 167 -10.57 -20.62 6.40
CA GLU A 167 -11.59 -20.67 5.35
C GLU A 167 -11.46 -19.52 4.34
N GLU A 168 -11.01 -18.33 4.78
CA GLU A 168 -10.85 -17.14 3.92
C GLU A 168 -9.67 -17.30 2.96
N ILE A 169 -8.62 -18.01 3.38
CA ILE A 169 -7.39 -18.20 2.59
C ILE A 169 -7.21 -19.62 2.06
N ARG A 170 -8.20 -20.50 2.24
CA ARG A 170 -8.07 -21.93 1.95
C ARG A 170 -7.65 -22.19 0.50
N ASP A 171 -8.25 -21.49 -0.45
CA ASP A 171 -8.04 -21.75 -1.86
C ASP A 171 -6.71 -21.16 -2.35
N ASP A 172 -6.31 -20.00 -1.84
CA ASP A 172 -4.97 -19.44 -2.05
C ASP A 172 -3.89 -20.34 -1.44
N LEU A 173 -4.11 -20.83 -0.21
CA LEU A 173 -3.17 -21.72 0.47
C LEU A 173 -3.03 -23.06 -0.26
N LYS A 174 -4.10 -23.60 -0.85
CA LYS A 174 -4.01 -24.80 -1.70
C LYS A 174 -3.09 -24.55 -2.88
N GLU A 175 -3.22 -23.41 -3.55
CA GLU A 175 -2.38 -23.07 -4.69
C GLU A 175 -0.91 -22.91 -4.28
N VAL A 176 -0.65 -22.22 -3.17
CA VAL A 176 0.70 -22.09 -2.60
C VAL A 176 1.31 -23.46 -2.29
N VAL A 177 0.57 -24.34 -1.61
CA VAL A 177 1.03 -25.70 -1.28
C VAL A 177 1.23 -26.54 -2.55
N ARG A 178 0.36 -26.40 -3.55
CA ARG A 178 0.48 -27.12 -4.83
C ARG A 178 1.76 -26.71 -5.56
N GLN A 179 2.02 -25.42 -5.67
CA GLN A 179 3.23 -24.90 -6.30
C GLN A 179 4.49 -25.35 -5.57
N GLN A 180 4.47 -25.33 -4.23
CA GLN A 180 5.58 -25.84 -3.44
C GLN A 180 5.83 -27.33 -3.72
N LYS A 181 4.79 -28.16 -3.68
CA LYS A 181 4.91 -29.60 -3.96
C LYS A 181 5.42 -29.88 -5.38
N LEU A 182 5.00 -29.08 -6.37
CA LEU A 182 5.48 -29.20 -7.74
C LEU A 182 6.97 -28.84 -7.86
N ARG A 183 7.41 -27.76 -7.21
CA ARG A 183 8.84 -27.39 -7.15
C ARG A 183 9.65 -28.52 -6.51
N ASP A 184 9.25 -28.98 -5.33
CA ASP A 184 9.95 -30.07 -4.64
C ASP A 184 10.01 -31.35 -5.51
N ALA A 185 8.95 -31.65 -6.26
CA ALA A 185 8.92 -32.79 -7.17
C ALA A 185 9.83 -32.59 -8.38
N TYR A 186 9.87 -31.39 -8.94
CA TYR A 186 10.74 -31.03 -10.06
C TYR A 186 12.22 -31.07 -9.66
N ASP A 187 12.57 -30.54 -8.49
CA ASP A 187 13.94 -30.56 -7.98
C ASP A 187 14.43 -31.98 -7.74
N ARG A 188 13.61 -32.83 -7.09
CA ARG A 188 13.90 -34.27 -6.95
C ARG A 188 14.06 -34.97 -8.30
N TRP A 189 13.23 -34.61 -9.28
CA TRP A 189 13.32 -35.17 -10.63
C TRP A 189 14.62 -34.75 -11.33
N LEU A 190 15.03 -33.48 -11.23
CA LEU A 190 16.29 -32.97 -11.76
C LEU A 190 17.50 -33.64 -11.10
N GLU A 191 17.52 -33.77 -9.79
CA GLU A 191 18.60 -34.47 -9.06
C GLU A 191 18.75 -35.91 -9.55
N ARG A 192 17.64 -36.61 -9.76
CA ARG A 192 17.65 -37.98 -10.27
C ARG A 192 18.22 -38.05 -11.69
N ILE A 193 17.86 -37.12 -12.57
CA ILE A 193 18.42 -37.06 -13.93
C ILE A 193 19.93 -36.79 -13.88
N ARG A 194 20.37 -35.79 -13.09
CA ARG A 194 21.80 -35.46 -12.96
C ARG A 194 22.65 -36.64 -12.47
N LYS A 195 22.11 -37.49 -11.59
CA LYS A 195 22.81 -38.69 -11.10
C LYS A 195 22.89 -39.82 -12.13
N ASN A 196 21.96 -39.88 -13.08
CA ASN A 196 21.83 -40.98 -14.03
C ASN A 196 22.32 -40.66 -15.44
N VAL A 197 22.79 -39.43 -15.69
CA VAL A 197 23.29 -39.00 -16.99
C VAL A 197 24.77 -38.65 -16.85
N ASN A 198 25.62 -39.27 -17.67
CA ASN A 198 27.05 -38.98 -17.74
C ASN A 198 27.25 -37.67 -18.53
N ILE A 199 27.61 -36.58 -17.85
CA ILE A 199 27.80 -35.26 -18.48
C ILE A 199 29.31 -35.05 -18.71
N GLU A 200 29.74 -35.07 -19.98
CA GLU A 200 31.05 -34.53 -20.38
C GLU A 200 30.89 -33.06 -20.75
N VAL A 201 31.59 -32.18 -20.04
CA VAL A 201 31.76 -30.77 -20.44
C VAL A 201 33.03 -30.71 -21.28
N LYS A 202 32.92 -30.34 -22.56
CA LYS A 202 34.08 -30.07 -23.42
C LYS A 202 34.36 -28.56 -23.40
N ASP A 203 35.58 -28.22 -23.01
CA ASP A 203 36.15 -26.86 -23.06
C ASP A 203 36.38 -26.38 -24.49
#